data_AF-A0A1B0GK40-F1
#
_entry.id   AF-A0A1B0GK40-F1
#
_cell.length_a   1.000
_cell.length_b   1.000
_cell.length_c   1.000
_cell.angle_alpha   90.00
_cell.angle_beta   90.00
_cell.angle_gamma   90.00
#
_symmetry.space_group_name_H-M   'P 1'
#
loop_
_entity.id
_entity.type
_entity.pdbx_description
1 polymer ?
#
loop_
_entity_poly.entity_id
_entity_poly.type
_entity_poly.pdbx_seq_one_letter_code
_entity_poly.pdbx_strand_id
1 'polypeptide(L)'
;MDHLLFNENSIVSANTSGTTVQEAEEHEESKRMNDRTLWSQAEYKGFDGNAGRNYVYPKNTDKHQYREYQYKICKEAFFQNTLVVLPDGLGKSFIASVVMYNIYRWYPMSKVIFLSANKSILRAQMEACSNIMNIPKGDCVEITGN
;
A
#
# COMPACT_ATOMS: atom_id res chain seq x y z
N MET A 1 -13.70 44.60 -35.00
CA MET A 1 -13.16 45.97 -35.05
C MET A 1 -12.94 46.38 -33.62
N ASP A 2 -11.66 46.33 -33.26
CA ASP A 2 -11.08 46.56 -31.95
C ASP A 2 -11.42 47.93 -31.37
N HIS A 3 -11.38 48.03 -30.04
CA HIS A 3 -10.52 49.03 -29.41
C HIS A 3 -10.22 48.62 -27.95
N LEU A 4 -9.00 48.11 -27.77
CA LEU A 4 -8.23 48.22 -26.54
C LEU A 4 -7.92 49.69 -26.26
N LEU A 5 -7.96 50.11 -25.00
CA LEU A 5 -7.02 51.09 -24.43
C LEU A 5 -6.70 50.75 -22.97
N PHE A 6 -5.45 50.35 -22.77
CA PHE A 6 -4.68 50.38 -21.53
C PHE A 6 -4.45 51.83 -21.06
N ASN A 7 -4.30 52.04 -19.74
CA ASN A 7 -3.22 52.80 -19.03
C ASN A 7 -3.62 53.06 -17.54
N GLU A 8 -2.81 53.13 -16.48
CA GLU A 8 -1.36 53.24 -16.23
C GLU A 8 -1.00 52.80 -14.78
N ASN A 9 0.22 52.28 -14.64
CA ASN A 9 1.20 52.58 -13.57
C ASN A 9 0.93 52.19 -12.10
N SER A 10 1.52 51.06 -11.71
CA SER A 10 2.49 51.07 -10.60
C SER A 10 3.59 50.04 -10.86
N ILE A 11 4.78 50.56 -11.19
CA ILE A 11 6.03 49.82 -11.25
C ILE A 11 6.60 49.81 -9.83
N VAL A 12 6.86 48.62 -9.30
CA VAL A 12 7.95 48.40 -8.33
C VAL A 12 8.82 47.29 -8.91
N SER A 13 10.01 47.65 -9.35
CA SER A 13 11.06 46.68 -9.67
C SER A 13 11.72 46.21 -8.39
N ALA A 14 11.79 44.90 -8.18
CA ALA A 14 12.81 44.29 -7.35
C ALA A 14 13.40 43.12 -8.15
N ASN A 15 14.63 43.34 -8.61
CA ASN A 15 15.43 42.36 -9.31
C ASN A 15 16.04 41.44 -8.25
N THR A 16 15.79 40.14 -8.29
CA THR A 16 16.63 39.15 -7.58
C THR A 16 16.64 37.86 -8.40
N SER A 17 17.81 37.58 -8.97
CA SER A 17 18.32 36.32 -9.53
C SER A 17 17.27 35.36 -10.09
N GLY A 18 17.06 35.44 -11.40
CA GLY A 18 16.27 34.47 -12.14
C GLY A 18 16.92 33.09 -12.10
N THR A 19 16.34 32.19 -11.31
CA THR A 19 16.30 30.77 -11.68
C THR A 19 15.30 30.71 -12.84
N THR A 20 15.78 30.57 -14.07
CA THR A 20 14.92 30.45 -15.23
C THR A 20 13.95 29.28 -15.01
N VAL A 21 12.67 29.48 -15.30
CA VAL A 21 11.60 28.47 -15.16
C VAL A 21 12.00 27.12 -15.78
N GLN A 22 12.79 27.16 -16.86
CA GLN A 22 13.40 26.00 -17.52
C GLN A 22 14.33 25.17 -16.63
N GLU A 23 15.18 25.78 -15.80
CA GLU A 23 16.09 25.05 -14.92
C GLU A 23 15.35 24.37 -13.76
N ALA A 24 14.25 24.98 -13.30
CA ALA A 24 13.37 24.39 -12.29
C ALA A 24 12.59 23.19 -12.85
N GLU A 25 12.10 23.30 -14.08
CA GLU A 25 11.38 22.22 -14.79
C GLU A 25 12.32 21.04 -15.11
N GLU A 26 13.53 21.30 -15.61
CA GLU A 26 14.54 20.26 -15.89
C GLU A 26 15.00 19.52 -14.63
N HIS A 27 15.15 20.24 -13.50
CA HIS A 27 15.51 19.64 -12.22
C HIS A 27 14.35 18.82 -11.61
N GLU A 28 13.10 19.24 -11.82
CA GLU A 28 11.92 18.49 -11.40
C GLU A 28 11.71 17.23 -12.26
N GLU A 29 11.94 17.32 -13.57
CA GLU A 29 11.83 16.19 -14.50
C GLU A 29 12.94 15.15 -14.28
N SER A 30 14.17 15.60 -13.99
CA SER A 30 15.28 14.74 -13.57
C SER A 30 14.98 14.02 -12.25
N LYS A 31 14.38 14.71 -11.26
CA LYS A 31 13.91 14.07 -10.02
C LYS A 31 12.83 13.02 -10.29
N ARG A 32 11.83 13.34 -11.11
CA ARG A 32 10.76 12.40 -11.49
C ARG A 32 11.31 11.19 -12.26
N MET A 33 12.31 11.39 -13.11
CA MET A 33 12.95 10.31 -13.86
C MET A 33 13.82 9.44 -12.95
N ASN A 34 14.58 10.04 -12.04
CA ASN A 34 15.38 9.31 -11.06
C ASN A 34 14.49 8.52 -10.09
N ASP A 35 13.36 9.08 -9.65
CA ASP A 35 12.34 8.36 -8.88
C ASP A 35 11.85 7.12 -9.64
N ARG A 36 11.40 7.27 -10.90
CA ARG A 36 10.97 6.11 -11.72
C ARG A 36 12.07 5.05 -11.88
N THR A 37 13.32 5.48 -11.99
CA THR A 37 14.45 4.56 -12.16
C THR A 37 14.74 3.79 -10.86
N LEU A 38 14.59 4.43 -9.69
CA LEU A 38 14.68 3.79 -8.37
C LEU A 38 13.58 2.74 -8.15
N TRP A 39 12.36 2.99 -8.62
CA TRP A 39 11.28 2.00 -8.57
C TRP A 39 11.58 0.80 -9.48
N SER A 40 12.10 1.01 -10.69
CA SER A 40 12.35 -0.07 -11.67
C SER A 40 13.39 -1.12 -11.21
N GLN A 41 14.41 -0.72 -10.43
CA GLN A 41 15.39 -1.65 -9.88
C GLN A 41 14.94 -2.30 -8.57
N ALA A 42 13.94 -1.70 -7.90
CA ALA A 42 13.34 -2.21 -6.68
C ALA A 42 12.21 -3.24 -6.93
N GLU A 43 11.69 -3.33 -8.16
CA GLU A 43 10.42 -3.97 -8.52
C GLU A 43 10.27 -5.45 -8.13
N TYR A 44 11.36 -6.16 -7.82
CA TYR A 44 11.31 -7.55 -7.33
C TYR A 44 12.26 -7.85 -6.17
N LYS A 45 12.86 -6.83 -5.54
CA LYS A 45 13.86 -7.07 -4.49
C LYS A 45 13.21 -7.77 -3.29
N GLY A 46 13.56 -9.03 -3.09
CA GLY A 46 13.01 -9.86 -2.01
C GLY A 46 11.77 -10.67 -2.37
N PHE A 47 11.30 -10.66 -3.63
CA PHE A 47 10.23 -11.55 -4.08
C PHE A 47 10.74 -12.98 -4.26
N ASP A 48 10.10 -13.94 -3.60
CA ASP A 48 10.34 -15.37 -3.80
C ASP A 48 9.48 -15.89 -4.96
N GLY A 49 10.13 -16.11 -6.11
CA GLY A 49 9.47 -16.63 -7.31
C GLY A 49 8.89 -18.03 -7.16
N ASN A 50 9.36 -18.85 -6.20
CA ASN A 50 8.74 -20.14 -5.90
C ASN A 50 7.43 -19.97 -5.12
N ALA A 51 7.46 -19.18 -4.05
CA ALA A 51 6.27 -18.90 -3.24
C ALA A 51 5.21 -18.11 -4.04
N GLY A 52 5.67 -17.17 -4.88
CA GLY A 52 4.87 -16.29 -5.73
C GLY A 52 4.07 -16.98 -6.83
N ARG A 53 4.39 -18.25 -7.17
CA ARG A 53 3.63 -19.03 -8.17
C ARG A 53 2.20 -19.33 -7.74
N ASN A 54 1.89 -19.23 -6.44
CA ASN A 54 0.56 -19.45 -5.91
C ASN A 54 0.26 -18.52 -4.74
N TYR A 55 -1.03 -18.35 -4.44
CA TYR A 55 -1.49 -17.87 -3.15
C TYR A 55 -2.23 -18.98 -2.40
N VAL A 56 -2.04 -19.02 -1.10
CA VAL A 56 -2.72 -19.93 -0.19
C VAL A 56 -4.01 -19.27 0.28
N TYR A 57 -5.11 -19.98 0.11
CA TYR A 57 -6.42 -19.59 0.61
C TYR A 57 -7.01 -20.78 1.37
N PRO A 58 -7.40 -20.63 2.65
CA PRO A 58 -7.99 -21.72 3.41
C PRO A 58 -9.38 -22.03 2.87
N LYS A 59 -9.53 -23.20 2.24
CA LYS A 59 -10.80 -23.69 1.70
C LYS A 59 -11.37 -24.76 2.62
N ASN A 60 -12.63 -24.60 3.01
CA ASN A 60 -13.43 -25.61 3.74
C ASN A 60 -12.70 -26.22 4.95
N THR A 61 -12.37 -25.35 5.91
CA THR A 61 -11.89 -25.80 7.22
C THR A 61 -13.08 -25.96 8.17
N ASP A 62 -12.92 -26.74 9.24
CA ASP A 62 -13.96 -26.90 10.28
C ASP A 62 -14.42 -25.55 10.88
N LYS A 63 -13.56 -24.52 10.80
CA LYS A 63 -13.79 -23.18 11.35
C LYS A 63 -14.25 -22.15 10.31
N HIS A 64 -14.10 -22.42 9.02
CA HIS A 64 -14.43 -21.45 7.97
C HIS A 64 -14.86 -22.14 6.66
N GLN A 65 -16.10 -21.86 6.26
CA GLN A 65 -16.65 -22.26 4.97
C GLN A 65 -16.15 -21.34 3.86
N TYR A 66 -15.96 -21.90 2.67
CA TYR A 66 -15.60 -21.11 1.49
C TYR A 66 -16.69 -20.10 1.14
N ARG A 67 -16.28 -18.85 0.87
CA ARG A 67 -17.15 -17.76 0.43
C ARG A 67 -16.52 -17.08 -0.77
N GLU A 68 -17.20 -17.10 -1.91
CA GLU A 68 -16.65 -16.64 -3.18
C GLU A 68 -16.27 -15.15 -3.16
N TYR A 69 -17.04 -14.30 -2.47
CA TYR A 69 -16.76 -12.87 -2.38
C TYR A 69 -15.43 -12.59 -1.66
N GLN A 70 -15.12 -13.33 -0.58
CA GLN A 70 -13.88 -13.17 0.16
C GLN A 70 -12.68 -13.56 -0.71
N TYR A 71 -12.81 -14.65 -1.46
CA TYR A 71 -11.80 -15.11 -2.41
C TYR A 71 -11.54 -14.07 -3.51
N LYS A 72 -12.60 -13.52 -4.13
CA LYS A 72 -12.47 -12.46 -5.13
C LYS A 72 -11.77 -11.23 -4.57
N ILE A 73 -12.17 -10.77 -3.39
CA ILE A 73 -11.53 -9.61 -2.73
C ILE A 73 -10.04 -9.86 -2.47
N CYS A 74 -9.67 -11.04 -1.94
CA CYS A 74 -8.26 -11.38 -1.73
C CYS A 74 -7.48 -11.36 -3.04
N LYS A 75 -8.07 -11.91 -4.11
CA LYS A 75 -7.46 -11.93 -5.44
C LYS A 75 -7.17 -10.53 -5.95
N GLU A 76 -8.14 -9.61 -5.88
CA GLU A 76 -7.92 -8.21 -6.28
C GLU A 76 -6.83 -7.54 -5.43
N ALA A 77 -6.86 -7.77 -4.11
CA ALA A 77 -5.88 -7.21 -3.17
C ALA A 77 -4.43 -7.69 -3.39
N PHE A 78 -4.21 -8.80 -4.09
CA PHE A 78 -2.86 -9.26 -4.42
C PHE A 78 -2.21 -8.46 -5.55
N PHE A 79 -3.02 -7.89 -6.45
CA PHE A 79 -2.53 -7.22 -7.66
C PHE A 79 -2.72 -5.71 -7.60
N GLN A 80 -3.60 -5.22 -6.74
CA GLN A 80 -3.96 -3.81 -6.67
C GLN A 80 -4.18 -3.34 -5.23
N ASN A 81 -3.87 -2.07 -4.98
CA ASN A 81 -4.29 -1.40 -3.75
C ASN A 81 -5.81 -1.41 -3.69
N THR A 82 -6.36 -2.09 -2.68
CA THR A 82 -7.79 -2.40 -2.61
C THR A 82 -8.40 -1.84 -1.33
N LEU A 83 -9.40 -0.97 -1.46
CA LEU A 83 -10.25 -0.55 -0.35
C LEU A 83 -11.42 -1.52 -0.21
N VAL A 84 -11.46 -2.25 0.91
CA VAL A 84 -12.53 -3.24 1.18
C VAL A 84 -13.58 -2.64 2.10
N VAL A 85 -14.81 -2.47 1.59
CA VAL A 85 -15.96 -1.99 2.37
C VAL A 85 -16.95 -3.13 2.57
N LEU A 86 -16.99 -3.68 3.79
CA LEU A 86 -17.91 -4.75 4.17
C LEU A 86 -18.53 -4.44 5.54
N PRO A 87 -19.83 -4.75 5.76
CA PRO A 87 -20.42 -4.81 7.09
C PRO A 87 -19.63 -5.68 8.08
N ASP A 88 -19.87 -5.49 9.37
CA ASP A 88 -19.29 -6.34 10.40
C ASP A 88 -19.81 -7.78 10.31
N GLY A 89 -18.98 -8.74 10.73
CA GLY A 89 -19.29 -10.17 10.63
C GLY A 89 -19.06 -10.81 9.24
N LEU A 90 -18.78 -10.03 8.18
CA LEU A 90 -18.49 -10.58 6.84
C LEU A 90 -17.04 -11.01 6.60
N GLY A 91 -16.20 -10.99 7.65
CA GLY A 91 -14.84 -11.55 7.60
C GLY A 91 -13.78 -10.61 7.04
N LYS A 92 -13.83 -9.31 7.35
CA LYS A 92 -12.74 -8.36 7.05
C LYS A 92 -11.39 -8.84 7.60
N SER A 93 -11.34 -9.27 8.86
CA SER A 93 -10.13 -9.83 9.49
C SER A 93 -9.64 -11.11 8.81
N PHE A 94 -10.56 -11.94 8.30
CA PHE A 94 -10.20 -13.13 7.52
C PHE A 94 -9.50 -12.73 6.22
N ILE A 95 -10.10 -11.81 5.45
CA ILE A 95 -9.52 -11.29 4.21
C ILE A 95 -8.13 -10.70 4.47
N ALA A 96 -8.01 -9.84 5.49
CA ALA A 96 -6.72 -9.24 5.87
C ALA A 96 -5.68 -10.31 6.22
N SER A 97 -6.06 -11.33 6.99
CA SER A 97 -5.15 -12.44 7.36
C SER A 97 -4.65 -13.20 6.13
N VAL A 98 -5.54 -13.51 5.18
CA VAL A 98 -5.18 -14.21 3.93
C VAL A 98 -4.23 -13.35 3.10
N VAL A 99 -4.50 -12.05 2.98
CA VAL A 99 -3.64 -11.13 2.22
C VAL A 99 -2.27 -11.03 2.87
N MET A 100 -2.22 -10.72 4.16
CA MET A 100 -0.98 -10.58 4.92
C MET A 100 -0.11 -11.85 4.86
N TYR A 101 -0.71 -13.04 4.97
CA TYR A 101 0.03 -14.29 4.89
C TYR A 101 0.71 -14.50 3.54
N ASN A 102 0.03 -14.20 2.44
CA ASN A 102 0.62 -14.38 1.12
C ASN A 102 1.73 -13.37 0.87
N ILE A 103 1.56 -12.11 1.28
CA ILE A 103 2.66 -11.12 1.22
C ILE A 103 3.86 -11.56 2.08
N TYR A 104 3.61 -12.06 3.29
CA TYR A 104 4.64 -12.61 4.18
C TYR A 104 5.44 -13.74 3.52
N ARG A 105 4.78 -14.68 2.82
CA ARG A 105 5.47 -15.76 2.09
C ARG A 105 6.19 -15.27 0.84
N TRP A 106 5.58 -14.37 0.08
CA TRP A 106 6.12 -13.90 -1.18
C TRP A 106 7.31 -12.97 -1.00
N TYR A 107 7.40 -12.30 0.14
CA TYR A 107 8.48 -11.37 0.45
C TYR A 107 9.13 -11.69 1.81
N PRO A 108 9.91 -12.78 1.92
CA PRO A 108 10.45 -13.26 3.20
C PRO A 108 11.39 -12.27 3.91
N MET A 109 11.99 -11.33 3.18
CA MET A 109 12.86 -10.29 3.75
C MET A 109 12.12 -8.99 4.08
N SER A 110 10.85 -8.87 3.70
CA SER A 110 10.04 -7.67 3.91
C SER A 110 9.29 -7.73 5.23
N LYS A 111 8.61 -6.63 5.57
CA LYS A 111 7.73 -6.52 6.74
C LYS A 111 6.31 -6.21 6.29
N VAL A 112 5.34 -6.86 6.94
CA VAL A 112 3.91 -6.58 6.76
C VAL A 112 3.43 -5.80 7.98
N ILE A 113 2.82 -4.65 7.76
CA ILE A 113 2.36 -3.76 8.84
C ILE A 113 0.83 -3.77 8.84
N PHE A 114 0.24 -4.11 9.99
CA PHE A 114 -1.19 -3.95 10.23
C PHE A 114 -1.41 -2.79 11.21
N LEU A 115 -2.23 -1.83 10.81
CA LEU A 115 -2.50 -0.62 11.59
C LEU A 115 -3.92 -0.66 12.14
N SER A 116 -4.07 -0.32 13.42
CA SER A 116 -5.36 -0.20 14.08
C SER A 116 -5.28 0.88 15.15
N ALA A 117 -6.35 1.67 15.29
CA ALA A 117 -6.48 2.64 16.39
C ALA A 117 -6.81 1.98 17.75
N ASN A 118 -7.25 0.72 17.76
CA ASN A 118 -7.66 0.01 18.95
C ASN A 118 -6.80 -1.24 19.19
N LYS A 119 -6.22 -1.33 20.40
CA LYS A 119 -5.38 -2.46 20.84
C LYS A 119 -6.15 -3.80 20.84
N SER A 120 -7.45 -3.81 21.15
CA SER A 120 -8.25 -5.06 21.12
C SER A 120 -8.42 -5.59 19.69
N ILE A 121 -8.63 -4.70 18.72
CA ILE A 121 -8.72 -5.05 17.29
C ILE A 121 -7.36 -5.56 16.78
N LEU A 122 -6.27 -4.93 17.20
CA LEU A 122 -4.91 -5.37 16.84
C LEU A 122 -4.63 -6.79 17.33
N ARG A 123 -4.92 -7.09 18.61
CA ARG A 123 -4.72 -8.43 19.18
C ARG A 123 -5.60 -9.49 18.54
N ALA A 124 -6.87 -9.16 18.29
CA ALA A 124 -7.77 -10.05 17.57
C ALA A 124 -7.25 -10.37 16.16
N GLN A 125 -6.63 -9.40 15.47
CA GLN A 125 -6.01 -9.64 14.17
C GLN A 125 -4.76 -10.52 14.28
N MET A 126 -3.92 -10.32 15.29
CA MET A 126 -2.76 -11.20 15.53
C MET A 126 -3.20 -12.65 15.77
N GLU A 127 -4.26 -12.86 16.55
CA GLU A 127 -4.86 -14.18 16.75
C GLU A 127 -5.46 -14.75 15.47
N ALA A 128 -6.14 -13.94 14.67
CA ALA A 128 -6.69 -14.35 13.38
C ALA A 128 -5.58 -14.84 12.42
N CYS A 129 -4.48 -14.09 12.31
CA CYS A 129 -3.31 -14.48 11.51
C CYS A 129 -2.74 -15.84 11.94
N SER A 130 -2.65 -16.09 13.25
CA SER A 130 -2.17 -17.37 13.78
C SER A 130 -3.20 -18.51 13.60
N ASN A 131 -4.47 -18.28 13.90
CA ASN A 131 -5.49 -19.33 13.92
C ASN A 131 -6.02 -19.70 12.53
N ILE A 132 -6.04 -18.74 11.59
CA ILE A 132 -6.59 -18.93 10.24
C ILE A 132 -5.50 -19.35 9.27
N MET A 133 -4.36 -18.66 9.30
CA MET A 133 -3.28 -18.82 8.30
C MET A 133 -2.01 -19.47 8.86
N ASN A 134 -1.98 -19.81 10.15
CA ASN A 134 -0.81 -20.40 10.82
C ASN A 134 0.46 -19.54 10.68
N ILE A 135 0.33 -18.20 10.70
CA ILE A 135 1.50 -17.33 10.85
C ILE A 135 2.12 -17.59 12.23
N PRO A 136 3.42 -17.92 12.33
CA PRO A 136 4.09 -18.13 13.60
C PRO A 136 3.97 -16.89 14.49
N LYS A 137 3.53 -17.07 15.74
CA LYS A 137 3.40 -15.95 16.69
C LYS A 137 4.74 -15.24 16.96
N GLY A 138 5.85 -15.96 16.87
CA GLY A 138 7.21 -15.41 17.03
C GLY A 138 7.59 -14.40 15.94
N ASP A 139 6.91 -14.41 14.80
CA ASP A 139 7.16 -13.50 13.68
C ASP A 139 6.27 -12.25 13.74
N CYS A 140 5.33 -12.20 14.69
CA CYS A 140 4.40 -11.09 14.89
C CYS A 140 4.81 -10.25 16.11
N VAL A 141 4.95 -8.94 15.93
CA VAL A 141 5.27 -8.01 17.01
C VAL A 141 4.18 -6.96 17.15
N GLU A 142 3.73 -6.70 18.38
CA GLU A 142 2.83 -5.60 18.72
C GLU A 142 3.67 -4.35 19.03
N ILE A 143 3.43 -3.24 18.33
CA ILE A 143 4.05 -1.94 18.61
C ILE A 143 2.96 -0.99 19.09
N THR A 144 3.08 -0.46 20.30
CA THR A 144 2.16 0.55 20.85
C THR A 144 2.91 1.71 21.47
N GLY A 145 2.33 2.91 21.41
CA GLY A 145 2.78 4.05 22.21
C GLY A 145 2.29 3.90 23.66
N ASN A 146 3.13 4.34 24.60
CA ASN A 146 2.76 4.55 26.00
C ASN A 146 2.19 5.96 26.17
#